data_AF-A0A9Q1AYL2-F1
#
_entry.id   AF-A0A9Q1AYL2-F1
#
_cell.length_a   1.000
_cell.length_b   1.000
_cell.length_c   1.000
_cell.angle_alpha   90.00
_cell.angle_beta   90.00
_cell.angle_gamma   90.00
#
_symmetry.space_group_name_H-M   'P 1'
#
loop_
_entity.id
_entity.type
_entity.pdbx_description
1 polymer ?
#
loop_
_entity_poly.entity_id
_entity_poly.type
_entity_poly.pdbx_seq_one_letter_code
_entity_poly.pdbx_strand_id
1 'polypeptide(L)'
;MDWKNIKASKHTTSRLVMFRYLSRSPLVILTRFTINMEALLSSGIKKAKQIVKQRIEDTEYQTDLTSIQNMAVRSFVKNLMEPAKYLTALEAKGSRRAFTLARCLALPSAELEGKYKNTPFAERLCSCPLREIETIEHMFFTCPLYEAAHKEIIFPLMESIPRRSEGKRLEFLLSDADTKITCQVARFCVMILRLRKLNANQL
;
A
#
# COMPACT_ATOMS: atom_id res chain seq x y z
N MET A 1 -35.80 0.70 -28.95
CA MET A 1 -35.79 1.83 -28.01
C MET A 1 -34.63 2.74 -28.38
N ASP A 2 -34.95 3.99 -28.69
CA ASP A 2 -34.09 5.01 -29.28
C ASP A 2 -33.20 5.66 -28.19
N TRP A 3 -31.87 5.70 -28.40
CA TRP A 3 -30.86 5.91 -27.33
C TRP A 3 -30.29 7.34 -27.28
N LYS A 4 -30.89 8.28 -28.00
CA LYS A 4 -30.32 9.62 -28.21
C LYS A 4 -30.65 10.70 -27.18
N ASN A 5 -31.34 10.39 -26.07
CA ASN A 5 -31.67 11.43 -25.09
C ASN A 5 -31.63 10.96 -23.63
N ILE A 6 -30.44 10.96 -23.01
CA ILE A 6 -30.32 11.02 -21.54
C ILE A 6 -29.21 12.03 -21.17
N LYS A 7 -29.63 13.16 -20.58
CA LYS A 7 -28.78 14.26 -20.10
C LYS A 7 -27.71 13.80 -19.11
N ALA A 8 -26.54 14.45 -19.20
CA ALA A 8 -25.37 14.24 -18.37
C ALA A 8 -25.66 14.54 -16.88
N SER A 9 -25.31 13.59 -16.01
CA SER A 9 -25.33 13.72 -14.54
C SER A 9 -23.95 13.32 -13.99
N LYS A 10 -23.51 14.04 -12.96
CA LYS A 10 -22.15 14.12 -12.37
C LYS A 10 -21.69 12.85 -11.63
N HIS A 11 -21.71 11.70 -12.29
CA HIS A 11 -21.11 10.44 -11.81
C HIS A 11 -20.37 9.74 -12.95
N THR A 12 -19.27 10.32 -13.40
CA THR A 12 -18.54 9.85 -14.59
C THR A 12 -17.52 8.75 -14.29
N THR A 13 -17.09 8.56 -13.04
CA THR A 13 -16.05 7.58 -12.70
C THR A 13 -16.59 6.15 -12.54
N SER A 14 -17.79 5.95 -11.97
CA SER A 14 -18.42 4.62 -11.90
C SER A 14 -18.93 4.12 -13.25
N ARG A 15 -19.23 5.03 -14.20
CA ARG A 15 -19.71 4.66 -15.54
C ARG A 15 -18.59 4.10 -16.43
N LEU A 16 -17.36 4.60 -16.31
CA LEU A 16 -16.21 4.13 -17.10
C LEU A 16 -15.72 2.73 -16.66
N VAL A 17 -15.85 2.40 -15.38
CA VAL A 17 -15.51 1.05 -14.88
C VAL A 17 -16.54 0.03 -15.36
N MET A 18 -17.84 0.33 -15.28
CA MET A 18 -18.89 -0.52 -15.87
C MET A 18 -18.70 -0.76 -17.38
N PHE A 19 -18.26 0.25 -18.14
CA PHE A 19 -18.00 0.12 -19.57
C PHE A 19 -16.78 -0.75 -19.93
N ARG A 20 -15.76 -0.85 -19.06
CA ARG A 20 -14.61 -1.75 -19.28
C ARG A 20 -14.91 -3.22 -18.99
N TYR A 21 -15.96 -3.51 -18.21
CA TYR A 21 -16.34 -4.90 -17.86
C TYR A 21 -17.46 -5.47 -18.75
N LEU A 22 -18.31 -4.62 -19.36
CA LEU A 22 -19.38 -5.05 -20.25
C LEU A 22 -18.92 -5.42 -21.68
N SER A 23 -17.65 -5.19 -22.01
CA SER A 23 -17.04 -5.56 -23.30
C SER A 23 -16.28 -6.90 -23.27
N ARG A 24 -16.26 -7.60 -22.13
CA ARG A 24 -15.66 -8.93 -22.00
C ARG A 24 -16.76 -9.99 -21.89
N SER A 25 -16.53 -11.11 -22.56
CA SER A 25 -17.45 -12.27 -22.61
C SER A 25 -18.06 -12.56 -21.23
N PRO A 26 -19.38 -12.80 -21.11
CA PRO A 26 -20.06 -13.11 -19.85
C PRO A 26 -19.37 -14.22 -19.02
N LEU A 27 -18.67 -15.13 -19.69
CA LEU A 27 -17.93 -16.24 -19.09
C LEU A 27 -16.72 -15.80 -18.24
N VAL A 28 -16.14 -14.62 -18.52
CA VAL A 28 -14.97 -14.08 -17.78
C VAL A 28 -15.37 -13.44 -16.45
N ILE A 29 -16.60 -12.94 -16.34
CA ILE A 29 -17.13 -12.38 -15.09
C ILE A 29 -17.44 -13.51 -14.10
N LEU A 30 -17.98 -14.64 -14.60
CA LEU A 30 -18.46 -15.72 -13.74
C LEU A 30 -17.35 -16.49 -13.03
N THR A 31 -16.21 -16.70 -13.69
CA THR A 31 -15.07 -17.43 -13.12
C THR A 31 -14.27 -16.61 -12.11
N ARG A 32 -14.19 -15.29 -12.28
CA ARG A 32 -13.40 -14.41 -11.40
C ARG A 32 -14.09 -14.09 -10.07
N PHE A 33 -15.42 -14.11 -10.03
CA PHE A 33 -16.21 -13.74 -8.85
C PHE A 33 -16.90 -14.94 -8.18
N THR A 34 -16.65 -16.17 -8.64
CA THR A 34 -17.23 -17.43 -8.10
C THR A 34 -18.74 -17.33 -7.85
N ILE A 35 -19.46 -16.75 -8.82
CA ILE A 35 -20.89 -16.52 -8.69
C ILE A 35 -21.62 -17.82 -9.03
N ASN A 36 -22.41 -18.35 -8.09
CA ASN A 36 -23.26 -19.52 -8.35
C ASN A 36 -24.33 -19.16 -9.40
N MET A 37 -24.22 -19.77 -10.58
CA MET A 37 -25.09 -19.49 -11.72
C MET A 37 -26.52 -19.95 -11.52
N GLU A 38 -26.76 -21.06 -10.82
CA GLU A 38 -28.12 -21.53 -10.52
C GLU A 38 -28.85 -20.54 -9.60
N ALA A 39 -28.15 -20.00 -8.60
CA ALA A 39 -28.69 -18.98 -7.70
C ALA A 39 -28.95 -17.64 -8.42
N LEU A 40 -28.16 -17.32 -9.45
CA LEU A 40 -28.35 -16.10 -10.23
C LEU A 40 -29.52 -16.22 -11.21
N LEU A 41 -29.60 -17.34 -11.93
CA LEU A 41 -30.64 -17.63 -12.93
C LEU A 41 -32.01 -17.90 -12.30
N SER A 42 -32.05 -18.46 -11.09
CA SER A 42 -33.29 -18.64 -10.32
C SER A 42 -33.78 -17.37 -9.63
N SER A 43 -33.01 -16.28 -9.67
CA SER A 43 -33.36 -15.01 -9.02
C SER A 43 -33.90 -13.98 -10.02
N GLY A 44 -34.94 -13.24 -9.64
CA GLY A 44 -35.46 -12.14 -10.46
C GLY A 44 -34.39 -11.06 -10.71
N ILE A 45 -34.45 -10.38 -11.86
CA ILE A 45 -33.41 -9.45 -12.37
C ILE A 45 -32.92 -8.43 -11.32
N LYS A 46 -33.81 -7.92 -10.46
CA LYS A 46 -33.44 -6.98 -9.39
C LYS A 46 -32.51 -7.62 -8.34
N LYS A 47 -32.81 -8.86 -7.93
CA LYS A 47 -32.03 -9.62 -6.95
C LYS A 47 -30.71 -10.09 -7.55
N ALA A 48 -30.71 -10.51 -8.81
CA ALA A 48 -29.49 -10.85 -9.56
C ALA A 48 -28.50 -9.67 -9.62
N LYS A 49 -28.98 -8.46 -9.93
CA LYS A 49 -28.14 -7.24 -9.93
C LYS A 49 -27.52 -6.95 -8.57
N GLN A 50 -28.27 -7.15 -7.50
CA GLN A 50 -27.79 -6.91 -6.14
C GLN A 50 -26.72 -7.94 -5.73
N ILE A 51 -26.91 -9.21 -6.09
CA ILE A 51 -25.93 -10.28 -5.86
C ILE A 51 -24.62 -9.97 -6.59
N VAL A 52 -24.68 -9.58 -7.86
CA VAL A 52 -23.48 -9.21 -8.63
C VAL A 52 -22.76 -8.01 -8.01
N LYS A 53 -23.51 -6.97 -7.64
CA LYS A 53 -22.94 -5.78 -7.00
C LYS A 53 -22.21 -6.14 -5.70
N GLN A 54 -22.88 -6.89 -4.82
CA GLN A 54 -22.32 -7.31 -3.55
C GLN A 54 -21.08 -8.19 -3.72
N ARG A 55 -21.06 -9.08 -4.73
CA ARG A 55 -19.89 -9.92 -5.02
C ARG A 55 -18.70 -9.16 -5.56
N ILE A 56 -18.93 -8.10 -6.33
CA ILE A 56 -17.87 -7.19 -6.76
C ILE A 56 -17.28 -6.49 -5.54
N GLU A 57 -18.12 -5.91 -4.68
CA GLU A 57 -17.69 -5.23 -3.44
C GLU A 57 -16.95 -6.18 -2.49
N ASP A 58 -17.46 -7.39 -2.27
CA ASP A 58 -16.81 -8.42 -1.43
C ASP A 58 -15.44 -8.82 -1.99
N THR A 59 -15.33 -8.96 -3.32
CA THR A 59 -14.07 -9.36 -3.96
C THR A 59 -13.06 -8.22 -3.90
N GLU A 60 -13.47 -6.98 -4.13
CA GLU A 60 -12.62 -5.81 -3.95
C GLU A 60 -12.14 -5.72 -2.50
N TYR A 61 -13.03 -5.89 -1.52
CA TYR A 61 -12.67 -5.94 -0.11
C TYR A 61 -11.72 -7.09 0.23
N GLN A 62 -11.92 -8.29 -0.32
CA GLN A 62 -10.99 -9.41 -0.14
C GLN A 62 -9.65 -9.17 -0.83
N THR A 63 -9.63 -8.49 -1.97
CA THR A 63 -8.41 -8.08 -2.67
C THR A 63 -7.65 -7.05 -1.83
N ASP A 64 -8.37 -6.11 -1.20
CA ASP A 64 -7.81 -5.13 -0.28
C ASP A 64 -7.28 -5.82 0.98
N LEU A 65 -8.02 -6.75 1.59
CA LEU A 65 -7.55 -7.52 2.75
C LEU A 65 -6.33 -8.38 2.42
N THR A 66 -6.30 -9.04 1.27
CA THR A 66 -5.13 -9.81 0.83
C THR A 66 -3.96 -8.89 0.48
N SER A 67 -4.21 -7.69 -0.04
CA SER A 67 -3.17 -6.67 -0.21
C SER A 67 -2.63 -6.19 1.14
N ILE A 68 -3.49 -6.02 2.16
CA ILE A 68 -3.11 -5.68 3.53
C ILE A 68 -2.31 -6.83 4.17
N GLN A 69 -2.71 -8.07 3.93
CA GLN A 69 -2.02 -9.27 4.39
C GLN A 69 -0.66 -9.48 3.67
N ASN A 70 -0.47 -8.84 2.53
CA ASN A 70 0.82 -8.76 1.82
C ASN A 70 1.64 -7.52 2.23
N MET A 71 0.98 -6.45 2.72
CA MET A 71 1.58 -5.20 3.21
C MET A 71 2.11 -5.31 4.64
N ALA A 72 1.40 -5.97 5.54
CA ALA A 72 1.99 -6.51 6.75
C ALA A 72 2.87 -7.67 6.30
N VAL A 73 4.11 -7.37 5.90
CA VAL A 73 5.04 -8.32 5.30
C VAL A 73 4.91 -9.65 6.01
N ARG A 74 4.41 -10.69 5.31
CA ARG A 74 4.03 -12.00 5.89
C ARG A 74 5.13 -12.63 6.75
N SER A 75 6.39 -12.22 6.57
CA SER A 75 7.54 -12.63 7.36
C SER A 75 7.64 -11.98 8.74
N PHE A 76 7.03 -10.82 8.99
CA PHE A 76 7.09 -10.11 10.28
C PHE A 76 6.17 -10.67 11.36
N VAL A 77 5.15 -11.46 10.99
CA VAL A 77 4.15 -12.03 11.91
C VAL A 77 4.42 -13.51 12.22
N LYS A 78 5.57 -14.05 11.78
CA LYS A 78 5.83 -15.50 11.87
C LYS A 78 5.95 -16.05 13.29
N ASN A 79 6.13 -15.20 14.31
CA ASN A 79 6.15 -15.61 15.71
C ASN A 79 5.27 -14.67 16.55
N LEU A 80 3.98 -15.01 16.70
CA LEU A 80 3.05 -14.28 17.57
C LEU A 80 3.30 -14.54 19.07
N MET A 81 4.17 -15.49 19.41
CA MET A 81 4.40 -15.93 20.79
C MET A 81 5.53 -15.16 21.50
N GLU A 82 6.40 -14.48 20.76
CA GLU A 82 7.50 -13.69 21.33
C GLU A 82 7.45 -12.24 20.81
N PRO A 83 7.68 -11.25 21.68
CA PRO A 83 7.78 -9.86 21.25
C PRO A 83 8.96 -9.70 20.26
N ALA A 84 8.78 -8.83 19.27
CA ALA A 84 9.83 -8.55 18.29
C ALA A 84 11.13 -8.06 18.99
N LYS A 85 12.28 -8.55 18.55
CA LYS A 85 13.58 -8.35 19.23
C LYS A 85 13.94 -6.87 19.34
N TYR A 86 13.60 -6.07 18.34
CA TYR A 86 13.85 -4.62 18.34
C TYR A 86 13.17 -3.88 19.50
N LEU A 87 12.10 -4.43 20.09
CA LEU A 87 11.39 -3.78 21.20
C LEU A 87 12.23 -3.74 22.48
N THR A 88 13.16 -4.68 22.64
CA THR A 88 14.10 -4.72 23.76
C THR A 88 15.49 -4.25 23.35
N ALA A 89 15.92 -4.51 22.11
CA ALA A 89 17.27 -4.18 21.64
C ALA A 89 17.50 -2.68 21.36
N LEU A 90 16.46 -1.94 20.93
CA LEU A 90 16.58 -0.50 20.70
C LEU A 90 16.30 0.26 21.99
N GLU A 91 17.33 0.92 22.54
CA GLU A 91 17.22 1.67 23.80
C GLU A 91 16.26 2.86 23.73
N ALA A 92 16.36 3.65 22.65
CA ALA A 92 15.57 4.86 22.48
C ALA A 92 14.12 4.55 22.07
N LYS A 93 13.15 5.06 22.84
CA LYS A 93 11.71 4.97 22.54
C LYS A 93 11.37 5.49 21.14
N GLY A 94 12.04 6.56 20.71
CA GLY A 94 11.88 7.15 19.37
C GLY A 94 12.27 6.16 18.25
N SER A 95 13.37 5.45 18.42
CA SER A 95 13.85 4.44 17.46
C SER A 95 12.90 3.25 17.37
N ARG A 96 12.42 2.75 18.52
CA ARG A 96 11.39 1.69 18.56
C ARG A 96 10.16 2.09 17.76
N ARG A 97 9.58 3.26 18.07
CA ARG A 97 8.39 3.77 17.38
C ARG A 97 8.63 3.93 15.87
N ALA A 98 9.74 4.53 15.48
CA ALA A 98 10.04 4.78 14.06
C ALA A 98 10.16 3.47 13.27
N PHE A 99 10.85 2.47 13.84
CA PHE A 99 11.00 1.16 13.22
C PHE A 99 9.68 0.37 13.18
N THR A 100 8.86 0.44 14.23
CA THR A 100 7.51 -0.13 14.22
C THR A 100 6.66 0.45 13.10
N LEU A 101 6.66 1.78 12.93
CA LEU A 101 5.92 2.43 11.85
C LEU A 101 6.38 1.93 10.49
N ALA A 102 7.69 1.80 10.27
CA ALA A 102 8.22 1.26 9.03
C ALA A 102 7.78 -0.20 8.78
N ARG A 103 7.90 -1.08 9.78
CA ARG A 103 7.47 -2.50 9.67
C ARG A 103 5.98 -2.65 9.38
N CYS A 104 5.15 -1.74 9.88
CA CYS A 104 3.72 -1.73 9.67
C CYS A 104 3.29 -0.96 8.42
N LEU A 105 4.23 -0.50 7.58
CA LEU A 105 3.97 0.39 6.45
C LEU A 105 3.14 1.62 6.82
N ALA A 106 3.34 2.11 8.05
CA ALA A 106 2.63 3.21 8.67
C ALA A 106 3.51 4.46 8.83
N LEU A 107 4.63 4.53 8.10
CA LEU A 107 5.38 5.77 7.99
C LEU A 107 4.49 6.84 7.33
N PRO A 108 4.46 8.08 7.84
CA PRO A 108 3.74 9.16 7.20
C PRO A 108 4.27 9.35 5.77
N SER A 109 3.41 9.12 4.79
CA SER A 109 3.67 9.29 3.37
C SER A 109 2.42 9.82 2.68
N ALA A 110 2.58 10.49 1.53
CA ALA A 110 1.45 10.93 0.72
C ALA A 110 0.60 9.74 0.24
N GLU A 111 1.20 8.56 0.04
CA GLU A 111 0.44 7.33 -0.26
C GLU A 111 -0.52 6.97 0.86
N LEU A 112 -0.03 6.94 2.11
CA LEU A 112 -0.83 6.58 3.29
C LEU A 112 -1.90 7.64 3.58
N GLU A 113 -1.52 8.92 3.58
CA GLU A 113 -2.46 10.02 3.81
C GLU A 113 -3.53 10.09 2.72
N GLY A 114 -3.13 9.95 1.46
CA GLY A 114 -4.03 9.96 0.32
C GLY A 114 -5.02 8.80 0.35
N LYS A 115 -4.64 7.65 0.92
CA LYS A 115 -5.58 6.54 1.17
C LYS A 115 -6.69 6.96 2.12
N TYR A 116 -6.37 7.62 3.22
CA TYR A 116 -7.38 8.09 4.19
C TYR A 116 -8.22 9.26 3.66
N LYS A 117 -7.64 10.12 2.83
CA LYS A 117 -8.32 11.28 2.23
C LYS A 117 -9.05 10.96 0.92
N ASN A 118 -9.06 9.70 0.47
CA ASN A 118 -9.58 9.29 -0.84
C ASN A 118 -8.96 10.03 -2.04
N THR A 119 -7.70 10.46 -1.92
CA THR A 119 -6.92 11.06 -3.02
C THR A 119 -6.57 9.96 -4.04
N PRO A 120 -6.76 10.20 -5.36
CA PRO A 120 -6.34 9.27 -6.41
C PRO A 120 -4.87 8.89 -6.28
N PHE A 121 -4.51 7.63 -6.53
CA PHE A 121 -3.13 7.14 -6.36
C PHE A 121 -2.10 7.97 -7.15
N ALA A 122 -2.45 8.37 -8.38
CA ALA A 122 -1.61 9.21 -9.23
C ALA A 122 -1.34 10.63 -8.68
N GLU A 123 -2.10 11.07 -7.68
CA GLU A 123 -1.98 12.40 -7.06
C GLU A 123 -1.29 12.34 -5.68
N ARG A 124 -0.88 11.15 -5.22
CA ARG A 124 -0.23 10.94 -3.92
C ARG A 124 1.27 11.21 -3.99
N LEU A 125 1.61 12.43 -4.36
CA LEU A 125 2.97 12.81 -4.72
C LEU A 125 3.80 13.23 -3.49
N CYS A 126 5.09 12.87 -3.51
CA CYS A 126 6.07 13.35 -2.56
C CYS A 126 6.29 14.86 -2.75
N SER A 127 6.66 15.55 -1.67
CA SER A 127 7.12 16.95 -1.72
C SER A 127 8.56 17.10 -2.24
N CYS A 128 9.21 16.01 -2.64
CA CYS A 128 10.54 16.05 -3.24
C CYS A 128 10.52 16.71 -4.63
N PRO A 129 11.67 17.19 -5.14
CA PRO A 129 11.74 17.85 -6.44
C PRO A 129 11.22 17.01 -7.62
N LEU A 130 11.28 15.67 -7.51
CA LEU A 130 10.84 14.76 -8.57
C LEU A 130 9.30 14.60 -8.63
N ARG A 131 8.59 14.96 -7.55
CA ARG A 131 7.13 14.83 -7.42
C ARG A 131 6.60 13.45 -7.85
N GLU A 132 7.33 12.39 -7.52
CA GLU A 132 6.90 11.01 -7.74
C GLU A 132 5.90 10.57 -6.67
N ILE A 133 5.22 9.44 -6.90
CA ILE A 133 4.32 8.85 -5.92
C ILE A 133 5.10 8.46 -4.66
N GLU A 134 4.67 8.96 -3.50
CA GLU A 134 5.40 8.75 -2.24
C GLU A 134 5.04 7.42 -1.58
N THR A 135 5.59 6.33 -2.13
CA THR A 135 5.54 5.02 -1.47
C THR A 135 6.63 4.87 -0.41
N ILE A 136 6.56 3.82 0.41
CA ILE A 136 7.62 3.52 1.36
C ILE A 136 8.95 3.18 0.65
N GLU A 137 8.90 2.51 -0.50
CA GLU A 137 10.08 2.21 -1.32
C GLU A 137 10.71 3.50 -1.84
N HIS A 138 9.90 4.46 -2.31
CA HIS A 138 10.41 5.78 -2.68
C HIS A 138 11.16 6.41 -1.50
N MET A 139 10.56 6.43 -0.31
CA MET A 139 11.20 6.97 0.90
C MET A 139 12.52 6.25 1.26
N PHE A 140 12.60 4.93 1.07
CA PHE A 140 13.77 4.13 1.46
C PHE A 140 14.90 4.13 0.44
N PHE A 141 14.60 4.31 -0.86
CA PHE A 141 15.58 4.03 -1.91
C PHE A 141 15.83 5.16 -2.90
N THR A 142 14.84 6.03 -3.17
CA THR A 142 14.93 6.95 -4.32
C THR A 142 14.58 8.41 -3.99
N CYS A 143 13.99 8.69 -2.83
CA CYS A 143 13.54 10.04 -2.47
C CYS A 143 14.72 11.01 -2.25
N PRO A 144 14.88 12.05 -3.09
CA PRO A 144 16.01 12.98 -2.96
C PRO A 144 16.01 13.78 -1.67
N LEU A 145 14.86 13.92 -0.99
CA LEU A 145 14.78 14.58 0.31
C LEU A 145 15.58 13.84 1.39
N TYR A 146 15.81 12.54 1.20
CA TYR A 146 16.50 11.68 2.16
C TYR A 146 17.86 11.19 1.63
N GLU A 147 18.37 11.77 0.54
CA GLU A 147 19.60 11.36 -0.15
C GLU A 147 20.81 11.21 0.80
N ALA A 148 20.98 12.17 1.71
CA ALA A 148 22.05 12.11 2.71
C ALA A 148 21.90 10.89 3.64
N ALA A 149 20.68 10.63 4.11
CA ALA A 149 20.38 9.49 4.97
C ALA A 149 20.48 8.15 4.20
N HIS A 150 20.15 8.14 2.91
CA HIS A 150 20.34 6.96 2.05
C HIS A 150 21.82 6.60 1.93
N LYS A 151 22.68 7.58 1.60
CA LYS A 151 24.12 7.38 1.47
C LYS A 151 24.79 6.97 2.76
N GLU A 152 24.40 7.58 3.87
CA GLU A 152 24.99 7.29 5.18
C GLU A 152 24.57 5.90 5.70
N ILE A 153 23.30 5.51 5.49
CA ILE A 153 22.71 4.38 6.21
C ILE A 153 22.23 3.28 5.26
N ILE A 154 21.37 3.58 4.29
CA ILE A 154 20.68 2.53 3.53
C ILE A 154 21.58 1.88 2.48
N PHE A 155 22.31 2.66 1.70
CA PHE A 155 23.15 2.12 0.62
C PHE A 155 24.26 1.18 1.13
N PRO A 156 24.99 1.49 2.22
CA PRO A 156 25.95 0.55 2.80
C PRO A 156 25.33 -0.78 3.23
N LEU A 157 24.09 -0.78 3.74
CA LEU A 157 23.39 -2.01 4.12
C LEU A 157 22.98 -2.84 2.89
N MET A 158 22.81 -2.19 1.74
CA MET A 158 22.39 -2.82 0.49
C MET A 158 23.54 -3.39 -0.33
N GLU A 159 24.79 -2.99 -0.10
CA GLU A 159 25.97 -3.49 -0.83
C GLU A 159 26.09 -5.02 -0.74
N SER A 160 25.65 -5.60 0.38
CA SER A 160 25.66 -7.05 0.64
C SER A 160 24.45 -7.81 0.04
N ILE A 161 23.48 -7.12 -0.57
CA ILE A 161 22.22 -7.70 -1.04
C ILE A 161 22.17 -7.71 -2.58
N PRO A 162 22.40 -8.86 -3.25
CA PRO A 162 22.45 -8.91 -4.70
C PRO A 162 21.08 -8.66 -5.34
N ARG A 163 21.01 -7.66 -6.25
CA ARG A 163 19.95 -7.34 -7.25
C ARG A 163 18.55 -7.93 -6.98
N ARG A 164 18.00 -7.69 -5.80
CA ARG A 164 16.60 -8.00 -5.47
C ARG A 164 15.69 -6.82 -5.85
N SER A 165 14.38 -7.10 -6.01
CA SER A 165 13.37 -6.06 -6.11
C SER A 165 13.34 -5.19 -4.84
N GLU A 166 12.85 -3.95 -4.96
CA GLU A 166 12.76 -3.01 -3.84
C GLU A 166 11.96 -3.58 -2.66
N GLY A 167 10.81 -4.21 -2.92
CA GLY A 167 10.03 -4.87 -1.87
C GLY A 167 10.81 -5.95 -1.12
N LYS A 168 11.69 -6.71 -1.80
CA LYS A 168 12.54 -7.72 -1.15
C LYS A 168 13.69 -7.11 -0.34
N ARG A 169 14.25 -5.97 -0.81
CA ARG A 169 15.22 -5.20 -0.04
C ARG A 169 14.59 -4.60 1.20
N LEU A 170 13.39 -4.06 1.07
CA LEU A 170 12.63 -3.50 2.19
C LEU A 170 12.29 -4.58 3.23
N GLU A 171 11.82 -5.75 2.78
CA GLU A 171 11.58 -6.91 3.64
C GLU A 171 12.84 -7.31 4.42
N PHE A 172 14.00 -7.34 3.77
CA PHE A 172 15.26 -7.62 4.44
C PHE A 172 15.61 -6.57 5.51
N LEU A 173 15.57 -5.28 5.15
CA LEU A 173 15.91 -4.17 6.05
C LEU A 173 14.99 -4.12 7.28
N LEU A 174 13.72 -4.51 7.12
CA LEU A 174 12.71 -4.45 8.16
C LEU A 174 12.51 -5.79 8.90
N SER A 175 13.24 -6.85 8.54
CA SER A 175 13.11 -8.22 9.08
C SER A 175 13.31 -8.35 10.58
N ASP A 176 14.13 -7.50 11.19
CA ASP A 176 14.61 -7.63 12.57
C ASP A 176 15.40 -8.93 12.82
N ALA A 177 16.05 -9.45 11.77
CA ALA A 177 16.92 -10.62 11.88
C ALA A 177 18.30 -10.28 12.47
N ASP A 178 18.84 -9.11 12.13
CA ASP A 178 20.15 -8.62 12.58
C ASP A 178 19.97 -7.30 13.33
N THR A 179 20.43 -7.27 14.59
CA THR A 179 20.29 -6.11 15.48
C THR A 179 21.04 -4.88 14.96
N LYS A 180 22.21 -5.05 14.31
CA LYS A 180 22.96 -3.93 13.72
C LYS A 180 22.18 -3.30 12.58
N ILE A 181 21.61 -4.14 11.70
CA ILE A 181 20.75 -3.67 10.59
C ILE A 181 19.52 -2.96 11.16
N THR A 182 18.83 -3.56 12.15
CA THR A 182 17.68 -2.95 12.81
C THR A 182 18.01 -1.59 13.42
N CYS A 183 19.13 -1.47 14.13
CA CYS A 183 19.58 -0.21 14.72
C CYS A 183 19.78 0.87 13.65
N GLN A 184 20.44 0.53 12.55
CA GLN A 184 20.70 1.47 11.46
C GLN A 184 19.40 1.89 10.76
N VAL A 185 18.55 0.93 10.41
CA VAL A 185 17.25 1.22 9.77
C VAL A 185 16.34 2.03 10.69
N ALA A 186 16.35 1.77 12.00
CA ALA A 186 15.62 2.58 12.97
C ALA A 186 16.13 4.03 13.02
N ARG A 187 17.46 4.24 12.99
CA ARG A 187 18.06 5.57 12.89
C ARG A 187 17.61 6.30 11.62
N PHE A 188 17.65 5.62 10.49
CA PHE A 188 17.15 6.15 9.22
C PHE A 188 15.68 6.59 9.31
N CYS A 189 14.81 5.74 9.85
CA CYS A 189 13.40 6.06 10.04
C CYS A 189 13.19 7.29 10.94
N VAL A 190 13.99 7.43 12.01
CA VAL A 190 13.95 8.63 12.87
C VAL A 190 14.35 9.88 12.10
N MET A 191 15.37 9.82 11.25
CA MET A 191 15.80 10.95 10.41
C MET A 191 14.70 11.37 9.43
N ILE A 192 14.09 10.42 8.73
CA ILE A 192 12.95 10.68 7.84
C ILE A 192 11.82 11.39 8.59
N LEU A 193 11.42 10.86 9.74
CA LEU A 193 10.32 11.44 10.52
C LEU A 193 10.62 12.87 10.98
N ARG A 194 11.88 13.15 11.34
CA ARG A 194 12.32 14.50 11.70
C ARG A 194 12.28 15.44 10.50
N LEU A 195 12.84 15.03 9.36
CA LEU A 195 12.84 15.83 8.12
C LEU A 195 11.42 16.14 7.64
N ARG A 196 10.52 15.15 7.68
CA ARG A 196 9.10 15.38 7.36
C ARG A 196 8.45 16.39 8.28
N LYS A 197 8.71 16.31 9.59
CA LYS A 197 8.15 17.26 10.55
C LYS A 197 8.63 18.69 10.28
N LEU A 198 9.90 18.85 9.90
CA LEU A 198 10.45 20.16 9.52
C LEU A 198 9.79 20.70 8.25
N ASN A 199 9.66 19.86 7.22
CA ASN A 199 9.06 20.26 5.94
C ASN A 199 7.56 20.54 6.06
N ALA A 200 6.85 19.84 6.94
CA ALA A 200 5.43 20.08 7.22
C ALA A 200 5.18 21.40 7.95
N ASN A 201 6.18 21.94 8.67
CA ASN A 201 6.08 23.23 9.36
C ASN A 201 6.50 24.42 8.47
N GLN A 202 6.92 24.17 7.23
CA GLN A 202 7.36 25.18 6.27
C GLN A 202 6.30 25.46 5.17
N LEU A 203 5.19 24.71 5.19
CA LEU A 203 4.01 24.89 4.34
C LEU A 203 2.87 25.48 5.17
#